data_AF-A0A183GH48-F1
#
_entry.id   AF-A0A183GH48-F1
#
_cell.length_a   1.000
_cell.length_b   1.000
_cell.length_c   1.000
_cell.angle_alpha   90.00
_cell.angle_beta   90.00
_cell.angle_gamma   90.00
#
_symmetry.space_group_name_H-M   'P 1'
#
loop_
_entity.id
_entity.type
_entity.pdbx_description
1 polymer ?
#
loop_
_entity_poly.entity_id
_entity_poly.type
_entity_poly.pdbx_seq_one_letter_code
_entity_poly.pdbx_strand_id
1 'polypeptide(L)'
;MSRSCELVEALERRRVDFCAVQETRWSCRKSRDIGRGFKAVLCGSPRTTSGVGIIVSERFCDSIVSVERFDDRLMKIVVAAKERLYHFFSAYAPQTGCSDQAKDDHPIRIG
;
A
#
# COMPACT_ATOMS: atom_id res chain seq x y z
N MET A 1 -10.52 18.90 -6.40
CA MET A 1 -10.54 17.45 -6.69
C MET A 1 -10.12 16.69 -5.45
N SER A 2 -10.64 15.48 -5.22
CA SER A 2 -10.17 14.65 -4.10
C SER A 2 -8.83 14.01 -4.46
N ARG A 3 -7.94 13.82 -3.47
CA ARG A 3 -6.60 13.18 -3.65
C ARG A 3 -6.69 11.80 -4.34
N SER A 4 -7.78 11.07 -4.09
CA SER A 4 -8.04 9.79 -4.76
C SER A 4 -8.32 9.95 -6.26
N CYS A 5 -8.97 11.04 -6.68
CA CYS A 5 -9.27 11.32 -8.08
C CYS A 5 -7.99 11.57 -8.88
N GLU A 6 -7.08 12.39 -8.34
CA GLU A 6 -5.78 12.68 -8.96
C GLU A 6 -4.93 11.42 -9.09
N LEU A 7 -4.93 10.57 -8.05
CA LEU A 7 -4.22 9.29 -8.07
C LEU A 7 -4.76 8.37 -9.16
N VAL A 8 -6.07 8.18 -9.22
CA VAL A 8 -6.70 7.31 -10.22
C VAL A 8 -6.46 7.84 -11.63
N GLU A 9 -6.56 9.15 -11.85
CA GLU A 9 -6.23 9.75 -13.15
C GLU A 9 -4.76 9.52 -13.56
N ALA A 10 -3.83 9.58 -12.61
CA ALA A 10 -2.42 9.29 -12.88
C ALA A 10 -2.22 7.81 -13.23
N LEU A 11 -2.93 6.90 -12.56
CA LEU A 11 -2.88 5.46 -12.85
C LEU A 11 -3.43 5.15 -14.25
N GLU A 12 -4.55 5.77 -14.64
CA GLU A 12 -5.11 5.64 -15.99
C GLU A 12 -4.13 6.16 -17.06
N ARG A 13 -3.63 7.39 -16.89
CA ARG A 13 -2.70 8.01 -17.85
C ARG A 13 -1.43 7.20 -18.04
N ARG A 14 -0.93 6.57 -16.98
CA ARG A 14 0.30 5.74 -16.99
C ARG A 14 0.05 4.27 -17.29
N ARG A 15 -1.21 3.84 -17.43
CA ARG A 15 -1.62 2.44 -17.65
C ARG A 15 -1.06 1.50 -16.58
N VAL A 16 -1.18 1.88 -15.31
CA VAL A 16 -0.69 1.12 -14.17
C VAL A 16 -1.80 0.23 -13.62
N ASP A 17 -1.61 -1.09 -13.64
CA ASP A 17 -2.59 -2.05 -13.10
C ASP A 17 -2.47 -2.26 -11.58
N PHE A 18 -1.26 -2.13 -11.03
CA PHE A 18 -0.97 -2.31 -9.60
C PHE A 18 -0.16 -1.14 -9.07
N CYS A 19 -0.57 -0.55 -7.95
CA CYS A 19 0.14 0.54 -7.32
C CYS A 19 0.17 0.36 -5.80
N ALA A 20 1.37 0.31 -5.21
CA ALA A 20 1.55 0.37 -3.77
C ALA A 20 1.40 1.82 -3.29
N VAL A 21 0.58 2.03 -2.27
CA VAL A 21 0.36 3.33 -1.63
C VAL A 21 0.68 3.25 -0.15
N GLN A 22 1.20 4.34 0.40
CA GLN A 22 1.67 4.45 1.79
C GLN A 22 1.08 5.73 2.41
N GLU A 23 1.17 5.85 3.74
CA GLU A 23 0.65 6.99 4.51
C GLU A 23 -0.83 7.31 4.20
N THR A 24 -1.63 6.27 3.99
CA THR A 24 -3.04 6.42 3.59
C THR A 24 -3.91 7.04 4.70
N ARG A 25 -3.37 7.16 5.94
CA ARG A 25 -4.08 7.59 7.15
C ARG A 25 -5.41 6.85 7.34
N TRP A 26 -5.44 5.62 6.87
CA TRP A 26 -6.63 4.81 6.81
C TRP A 26 -6.78 4.03 8.11
N SER A 27 -7.98 4.00 8.69
CA SER A 27 -8.18 3.54 10.06
C SER A 27 -8.62 2.07 10.17
N CYS A 28 -8.81 1.34 9.07
CA CYS A 28 -9.33 -0.03 9.13
C CYS A 28 -8.75 -0.99 8.07
N ARG A 29 -8.93 -2.29 8.23
CA ARG A 29 -8.56 -3.27 7.20
C ARG A 29 -9.75 -3.50 6.28
N LYS A 30 -9.79 -2.81 5.14
CA LYS A 30 -10.90 -2.92 4.17
C LYS A 30 -10.42 -2.76 2.73
N SER A 31 -11.22 -3.28 1.80
CA SER A 31 -11.14 -2.91 0.39
C SER A 31 -12.22 -1.89 0.07
N ARG A 32 -11.93 -0.94 -0.82
CA ARG A 32 -12.89 0.08 -1.27
C ARG A 32 -12.69 0.36 -2.75
N ASP A 33 -13.79 0.54 -3.46
CA ASP A 33 -13.79 1.10 -4.81
C ASP A 33 -13.43 2.60 -4.76
N ILE A 34 -12.43 2.99 -5.55
CA ILE A 34 -11.95 4.37 -5.65
C ILE A 34 -12.37 5.07 -6.95
N GLY A 35 -13.12 4.37 -7.80
CA GLY A 35 -13.64 4.84 -9.08
C GLY A 35 -12.77 4.47 -10.27
N ARG A 36 -13.34 4.65 -11.48
CA ARG A 36 -12.69 4.43 -12.78
C ARG A 36 -12.04 3.05 -12.95
N GLY A 37 -12.70 2.01 -12.41
CA GLY A 37 -12.22 0.63 -12.51
C GLY A 37 -10.99 0.35 -11.65
N PHE A 38 -10.85 1.00 -10.49
CA PHE A 38 -9.81 0.68 -9.52
C PHE A 38 -10.39 0.38 -8.15
N LYS A 39 -9.78 -0.61 -7.49
CA LYS A 39 -10.08 -1.00 -6.12
C LYS A 39 -8.84 -0.83 -5.25
N ALA A 40 -8.98 -0.13 -4.13
CA ALA A 40 -7.93 -0.02 -3.13
C ALA A 40 -8.10 -1.12 -2.08
N VAL A 41 -7.08 -1.94 -1.88
CA VAL A 41 -6.95 -2.87 -0.75
C VAL A 41 -6.10 -2.18 0.31
N LEU A 42 -6.71 -1.81 1.44
CA LEU A 42 -6.06 -0.97 2.45
C LEU A 42 -5.84 -1.75 3.75
N CYS A 43 -4.76 -1.41 4.43
CA CYS A 43 -4.43 -1.84 5.77
C CYS A 43 -3.95 -0.64 6.58
N GLY A 44 -4.66 -0.31 7.65
CA GLY A 44 -4.21 0.70 8.59
C GLY A 44 -4.92 0.55 9.92
N SER A 45 -4.42 1.30 10.90
CA SER A 45 -4.85 1.25 12.29
C SER A 45 -5.46 2.59 12.68
N PRO A 46 -6.53 2.63 13.50
CA PRO A 46 -7.03 3.89 14.02
C PRO A 46 -6.04 4.57 14.98
N ARG A 47 -5.03 3.83 15.45
CA ARG A 47 -4.04 4.31 16.43
C ARG A 47 -2.82 4.97 15.78
N THR A 48 -2.68 4.86 14.46
CA THR A 48 -1.50 5.38 13.75
C THR A 48 -1.92 6.21 12.55
N THR A 49 -1.07 7.14 12.14
CA THR A 49 -1.18 7.84 10.85
C THR A 49 -0.56 7.01 9.72
N SER A 50 0.07 5.89 10.07
CA SER A 50 0.59 4.88 9.15
C SER A 50 -0.56 4.13 8.50
N GLY A 51 -0.30 3.62 7.31
CA GLY A 51 -1.27 2.82 6.59
C GLY A 51 -0.78 2.54 5.18
N VAL A 52 -0.71 1.27 4.83
CA VAL A 52 -0.32 0.80 3.51
C VAL A 52 -1.53 0.32 2.73
N GLY A 53 -1.40 0.39 1.41
CA GLY A 53 -2.41 -0.08 0.50
C GLY A 53 -1.80 -0.60 -0.78
N ILE A 54 -2.60 -1.39 -1.49
CA ILE A 54 -2.34 -1.76 -2.87
C ILE A 54 -3.60 -1.43 -3.66
N ILE A 55 -3.46 -0.56 -4.65
CA ILE A 55 -4.50 -0.25 -5.63
C ILE A 55 -4.35 -1.25 -6.77
N VAL A 56 -5.48 -1.86 -7.14
CA VAL A 56 -5.57 -2.90 -8.15
C VAL A 56 -6.62 -2.48 -9.18
N SER A 57 -6.26 -2.57 -10.44
CA SER A 57 -7.19 -2.46 -11.57
C SER A 57 -8.29 -3.51 -11.44
N GLU A 58 -9.53 -3.14 -11.76
CA GLU A 58 -10.70 -4.00 -11.67
C GLU A 58 -10.50 -5.31 -12.45
N ARG A 59 -9.74 -5.26 -13.55
CA ARG A 59 -9.35 -6.42 -14.38
C ARG A 59 -8.68 -7.55 -13.60
N PHE A 60 -8.01 -7.23 -12.50
CA PHE A 60 -7.28 -8.18 -11.67
C PHE A 60 -7.94 -8.41 -10.31
N CYS A 61 -9.08 -7.77 -10.02
CA CYS A 61 -9.75 -7.94 -8.73
C CYS A 61 -10.16 -9.39 -8.47
N ASP A 62 -10.69 -10.07 -9.49
CA ASP A 62 -11.12 -11.47 -9.39
C ASP A 62 -9.93 -12.45 -9.44
N SER A 63 -8.77 -11.96 -9.86
CA SER A 63 -7.53 -12.72 -9.90
C SER A 63 -6.74 -12.68 -8.58
N ILE A 64 -7.19 -11.90 -7.59
CA ILE A 64 -6.57 -11.86 -6.26
C ILE A 64 -6.89 -13.16 -5.52
N VAL A 65 -5.86 -13.97 -5.30
CA VAL A 65 -5.96 -15.27 -4.61
C VAL A 65 -5.84 -15.10 -3.10
N SER A 66 -5.03 -14.15 -2.65
CA SER A 66 -4.80 -13.92 -1.23
C SER A 66 -4.44 -12.48 -0.92
N VAL A 67 -4.84 -12.02 0.27
CA VAL A 67 -4.50 -10.72 0.84
C VAL A 67 -3.99 -10.93 2.26
N GLU A 68 -2.70 -10.72 2.46
CA GLU A 68 -2.03 -10.86 3.76
C GLU A 68 -1.71 -9.46 4.30
N ARG A 69 -2.29 -9.10 5.44
CA ARG A 69 -2.10 -7.81 6.11
C ARG A 69 -1.34 -8.05 7.41
N PHE A 70 -0.01 -7.94 7.35
CA PHE A 70 0.85 -8.23 8.50
C PHE A 70 0.64 -7.17 9.58
N ASP A 71 0.86 -5.89 9.24
CA ASP A 71 0.65 -4.75 10.14
C ASP A 71 0.19 -3.52 9.34
N ASP A 72 0.19 -2.33 9.97
CA ASP A 72 -0.18 -1.06 9.34
C ASP A 72 0.90 -0.49 8.40
N ARG A 73 2.05 -1.16 8.29
CA ARG A 73 3.21 -0.79 7.47
C ARG A 73 3.59 -1.84 6.45
N LEU A 74 3.10 -3.08 6.53
CA LEU A 74 3.43 -4.17 5.62
C LEU A 74 2.17 -4.97 5.25
N MET A 75 1.95 -5.09 3.94
CA MET A 75 0.94 -5.98 3.39
C MET A 75 1.42 -6.62 2.09
N LYS A 76 0.77 -7.72 1.73
CA LYS A 76 1.02 -8.50 0.52
C LYS A 76 -0.30 -8.89 -0.12
N ILE A 77 -0.33 -8.88 -1.45
CA ILE A 77 -1.38 -9.57 -2.22
C ILE A 77 -0.75 -10.60 -3.14
N VAL A 78 -1.51 -11.67 -3.42
CA VAL A 78 -1.15 -12.69 -4.40
C VAL A 78 -2.15 -12.65 -5.52
N VAL A 79 -1.67 -12.53 -6.76
CA VAL A 79 -2.50 -12.43 -7.96
C VAL A 79 -2.16 -13.58 -8.90
N ALA A 80 -3.17 -14.32 -9.35
CA ALA A 80 -3.00 -15.34 -10.38
C ALA A 80 -3.16 -14.73 -11.77
N ALA A 81 -2.14 -14.83 -12.62
CA ALA A 81 -2.22 -14.40 -14.01
C ALA A 81 -1.41 -15.35 -14.89
N LYS A 82 -2.00 -15.79 -16.02
CA LYS A 82 -1.36 -16.65 -17.03
C LYS A 82 -0.60 -17.83 -16.42
N GLU A 83 -1.30 -18.62 -15.60
CA GLU A 83 -0.78 -19.82 -14.92
C GLU A 83 0.36 -19.56 -13.91
N ARG A 84 0.61 -18.29 -13.55
CA ARG A 84 1.62 -17.91 -12.56
C ARG A 84 0.98 -17.13 -11.42
N LEU A 85 1.60 -17.24 -10.24
CA LEU A 85 1.28 -16.43 -9.07
C LEU A 85 2.28 -15.29 -8.94
N TYR A 86 1.77 -14.08 -8.80
CA TYR A 86 2.55 -12.87 -8.58
C TYR A 86 2.33 -12.37 -7.15
N HIS A 87 3.43 -12.10 -6.45
CA HIS A 87 3.40 -11.58 -5.08
C HIS A 87 3.75 -10.09 -5.10
N PHE A 88 2.81 -9.25 -4.67
CA PHE A 88 3.03 -7.81 -4.56
C PHE A 88 3.08 -7.43 -3.09
N PHE A 89 4.16 -6.74 -2.70
CA PHE A 89 4.36 -6.25 -1.34
C PHE A 89 4.22 -4.73 -1.32
N SER A 90 3.52 -4.21 -0.31
CA SER A 90 3.49 -2.79 0.02
C SER A 90 4.02 -2.64 1.44
N ALA A 91 5.14 -1.93 1.55
CA ALA A 91 5.86 -1.74 2.80
C ALA A 91 6.14 -0.25 3.00
N TYR A 92 6.06 0.24 4.24
CA TYR A 92 6.47 1.58 4.63
C TYR A 92 7.52 1.48 5.73
N ALA A 93 8.72 1.99 5.47
CA ALA A 93 9.74 2.12 6.49
C ALA A 93 9.41 3.31 7.40
N PRO A 94 9.51 3.18 8.73
CA PRO A 94 9.44 4.35 9.60
C PRO A 94 10.49 5.36 9.16
N GLN A 95 10.10 6.61 8.97
CA GLN A 95 11.06 7.69 8.74
C GLN A 95 11.98 7.80 9.97
N THR A 96 13.18 7.24 9.87
CA THR A 96 14.32 7.61 10.71
C THR A 96 14.62 9.08 10.44
N GLY A 97 14.10 9.99 11.27
CA GLY A 97 14.36 11.41 11.07
C GLY A 97 13.52 12.46 11.82
N CYS A 98 12.71 12.11 12.81
CA CYS A 98 12.18 13.11 13.75
C CYS A 98 11.90 12.47 15.11
N SER A 99 12.91 12.49 15.97
CA SER A 99 12.66 12.74 17.38
C SER A 99 13.45 14.00 17.70
N ASP A 100 12.79 15.03 18.23
CA ASP A 100 13.51 16.07 18.97
C ASP A 100 14.00 15.55 20.32
N GLN A 101 13.66 14.32 20.74
CA GLN A 101 14.17 13.74 21.97
C GLN A 101 14.35 12.22 21.87
N ALA A 102 15.58 11.84 21.57
CA ALA A 102 16.32 10.71 22.13
C ALA A 102 17.54 10.45 21.23
N LYS A 103 18.55 11.32 21.37
CA LYS A 103 19.91 10.87 21.16
C LYS A 103 20.18 9.85 22.26
N ASP A 104 20.34 8.59 21.93
CA ASP A 104 21.46 7.84 22.48
C ASP A 104 21.91 6.72 21.55
N ASP A 105 23.16 6.89 21.15
CA ASP A 105 24.20 5.90 20.90
C ASP A 105 24.19 4.93 19.69
N HIS A 106 25.09 5.33 18.77
CA HIS A 106 26.03 4.57 17.96
C HIS A 106 25.59 3.86 16.64
N PRO A 107 26.08 4.35 15.49
CA PRO A 107 25.80 3.78 14.18
C PRO A 107 26.67 2.55 13.86
N ILE A 108 25.99 1.57 13.27
CA ILE A 108 26.54 0.39 12.61
C ILE A 108 27.59 0.81 11.55
N ARG A 109 28.85 0.43 11.76
CA ARG A 109 29.91 0.46 10.73
C ARG A 109 29.66 -0.69 9.75
N ILE A 110 29.61 -0.39 8.45
CA ILE A 110 29.74 -1.39 7.39
C ILE A 110 30.93 -0.99 6.51
N GLY A 111 31.87 -1.94 6.36
CA GLY A 111 32.78 -2.10 5.22
C GLY A 111 33.80 -1.00 4.99
#